data_AF-A0A4Y2T3S7-F1
#
_entry.id   AF-A0A4Y2T3S7-F1
#
_cell.length_a   1.000
_cell.length_b   1.000
_cell.length_c   1.000
_cell.angle_alpha   90.00
_cell.angle_beta   90.00
_cell.angle_gamma   90.00
#
_symmetry.space_group_name_H-M   'P 1'
#
loop_
_entity.id
_entity.type
_entity.pdbx_description
1 polymer ?
#
loop_
_entity_poly.entity_id
_entity_poly.type
_entity_poly.pdbx_seq_one_letter_code
_entity_poly.pdbx_strand_id
1 'polypeptide(L)'
;SRIMMRLSGLSSRLTEMTDQMNQMEENITALATKVNRFIGTGQDRISNRAIRRITSKVNQLQDKVNSLTQLLNENECNSNPCKNGGTCTDTYNGFICNCPSNWEGPTCDSDINECARYAGTSLGCQNGATCINTLGGYSFTYPHEKEVQRCCGDQGGHGIGPPLPIQRLGNFSSKTIRTSKLHCGGAASCWKMILGCKSSI
;
A
#
# COMPACT_ATOMS: atom_id res chain seq x y z
N SER A 1 -59.91 3.31 30.87
CA SER A 1 -59.72 2.40 29.72
C SER A 1 -59.30 1.03 30.23
N ARG A 2 -60.03 -0.06 29.91
CA ARG A 2 -59.70 -1.46 30.33
C ARG A 2 -58.26 -1.87 29.98
N ILE A 3 -57.67 -1.17 29.01
CA ILE A 3 -56.27 -1.30 28.57
C ILE A 3 -55.28 -0.92 29.69
N MET A 4 -55.54 0.14 30.45
CA MET A 4 -54.61 0.60 31.52
C MET A 4 -54.54 -0.38 32.69
N MET A 5 -55.66 -1.01 33.07
CA MET A 5 -55.67 -2.07 34.11
C MET A 5 -54.93 -3.34 33.65
N ARG A 6 -55.00 -3.68 32.36
CA ARG A 6 -54.24 -4.82 31.81
C ARG A 6 -52.74 -4.52 31.73
N LEU A 7 -52.38 -3.29 31.38
CA LEU A 7 -50.98 -2.84 31.35
C LEU A 7 -50.34 -2.80 32.74
N SER A 8 -51.07 -2.33 33.76
CA SER A 8 -50.55 -2.33 35.14
C SER A 8 -50.35 -3.75 35.68
N GLY A 9 -51.26 -4.69 35.36
CA GLY A 9 -51.11 -6.10 35.73
C GLY A 9 -50.01 -6.85 34.96
N LEU A 10 -49.68 -6.42 33.74
CA LEU A 10 -48.50 -6.89 33.00
C LEU A 10 -47.21 -6.34 33.61
N SER A 11 -47.20 -5.06 33.98
CA SER A 11 -46.05 -4.41 34.64
C SER A 11 -45.70 -5.07 35.97
N SER A 12 -46.70 -5.39 36.79
CA SER A 12 -46.48 -6.05 38.09
C SER A 12 -45.91 -7.47 37.95
N ARG A 13 -46.36 -8.21 36.94
CA ARG A 13 -45.82 -9.56 36.63
C ARG A 13 -44.40 -9.51 36.08
N LEU A 14 -44.07 -8.47 35.32
CA LEU A 14 -42.72 -8.27 34.79
C LEU A 14 -41.73 -7.93 35.91
N THR A 15 -42.13 -7.11 36.88
CA THR A 15 -41.32 -6.84 38.08
C THR A 15 -41.11 -8.10 38.91
N GLU A 16 -42.15 -8.91 39.12
CA GLU A 16 -42.04 -10.16 39.88
C GLU A 16 -41.11 -11.19 39.20
N MET A 17 -41.16 -11.30 37.86
CA MET A 17 -40.22 -12.12 37.10
C MET A 17 -38.78 -11.61 37.19
N THR A 18 -38.59 -10.28 37.23
CA THR A 18 -37.26 -9.67 37.34
C THR A 18 -36.65 -9.96 38.71
N ASP A 19 -37.44 -9.84 39.78
CA ASP A 19 -37.00 -10.16 41.14
C ASP A 19 -36.64 -11.65 41.29
N GLN A 20 -37.39 -12.55 40.64
CA GLN A 20 -37.06 -13.97 40.60
C GLN A 20 -35.73 -14.26 39.87
N MET A 21 -35.42 -13.54 38.79
CA MET A 21 -34.13 -13.68 38.10
C MET A 21 -32.97 -13.19 38.97
N ASN A 22 -33.13 -12.03 39.64
CA ASN A 22 -32.10 -11.49 40.53
C ASN A 22 -31.82 -12.45 41.69
N GLN A 23 -32.87 -13.03 42.28
CA GLN A 23 -32.71 -14.03 43.34
C GLN A 23 -32.01 -15.30 42.85
N MET A 24 -32.23 -15.69 41.59
CA MET A 24 -31.56 -16.83 40.98
C MET A 24 -30.07 -16.57 40.77
N GLU A 25 -29.70 -15.34 40.36
CA GLU A 25 -28.31 -14.93 40.17
C GLU A 25 -27.53 -14.92 41.50
N GLU A 26 -28.15 -14.45 42.59
CA GLU A 26 -27.58 -14.54 43.93
C GLU A 26 -27.37 -15.99 44.37
N ASN A 27 -28.34 -16.88 44.09
CA ASN A 27 -28.24 -18.30 44.43
C ASN A 27 -27.12 -18.99 43.64
N ILE A 28 -26.99 -18.69 42.34
CA ILE A 28 -25.90 -19.20 41.48
C ILE A 28 -24.55 -18.71 42.00
N THR A 29 -24.45 -17.43 42.38
CA THR A 29 -23.22 -16.84 42.93
C THR A 29 -22.84 -17.47 44.28
N ALA A 30 -23.82 -17.71 45.15
CA ALA A 30 -23.63 -18.38 46.42
C ALA A 30 -23.19 -19.85 46.24
N LEU A 31 -23.77 -20.55 45.26
CA LEU A 31 -23.36 -21.91 44.85
C LEU A 31 -21.93 -21.91 44.30
N ALA A 32 -21.59 -20.99 43.40
CA ALA A 32 -20.25 -20.84 42.86
C ALA A 32 -19.22 -20.57 43.97
N THR A 33 -19.57 -19.75 44.96
CA THR A 33 -18.71 -19.48 46.12
C THR A 33 -18.52 -20.72 47.00
N LYS A 34 -19.56 -21.53 47.20
CA LYS A 34 -19.47 -22.81 47.91
C LYS A 34 -18.59 -23.80 47.15
N VAL A 35 -18.79 -23.94 45.85
CA VAL A 35 -17.97 -24.77 44.97
C VAL A 35 -16.50 -24.32 45.03
N ASN A 36 -16.23 -23.02 44.95
CA ASN A 36 -14.88 -22.47 45.08
C ASN A 36 -14.26 -22.73 46.46
N ARG A 37 -15.05 -22.76 47.54
CA ARG A 37 -14.57 -23.23 48.86
C ARG A 37 -14.26 -24.71 48.87
N PHE A 38 -15.05 -25.56 48.22
CA PHE A 38 -14.74 -27.00 48.10
C PHE A 38 -13.48 -27.24 47.26
N ILE A 39 -13.30 -26.46 46.19
CA ILE A 39 -12.07 -26.47 45.38
C ILE A 39 -10.88 -25.93 46.21
N GLY A 40 -11.09 -24.88 47.00
CA GLY A 40 -10.07 -24.22 47.82
C GLY A 40 -9.69 -24.92 49.12
N THR A 41 -10.46 -25.91 49.59
CA THR A 41 -10.20 -26.59 50.88
C THR A 41 -9.73 -28.04 50.75
N GLY A 42 -9.57 -28.57 49.53
CA GLY A 42 -9.50 -30.04 49.38
C GLY A 42 -8.64 -30.64 48.27
N GLN A 43 -7.85 -29.88 47.52
CA GLN A 43 -6.96 -30.45 46.50
C GLN A 43 -5.51 -29.95 46.54
N ASP A 44 -4.97 -29.75 47.75
CA ASP A 44 -3.51 -29.62 47.92
C ASP A 44 -2.95 -30.53 49.03
N ARG A 45 -3.66 -31.61 49.38
CA ARG A 45 -3.17 -32.65 50.31
C ARG A 45 -2.65 -33.93 49.65
N ILE A 46 -2.88 -34.12 48.35
CA ILE A 46 -1.98 -34.97 47.57
C ILE A 46 -1.05 -33.99 46.88
N SER A 47 0.10 -33.73 47.51
CA SER A 47 1.24 -33.07 46.88
C SER A 47 1.78 -33.99 45.78
N ASN A 48 0.97 -34.20 44.74
CA ASN A 48 1.37 -34.98 43.60
C ASN A 48 2.30 -34.06 42.84
N ARG A 49 3.60 -34.17 43.13
CA ARG A 49 4.67 -33.38 42.51
C ARG A 49 4.53 -33.41 40.98
N ALA A 50 3.98 -34.50 40.43
CA ALA A 50 3.59 -34.61 39.03
C ALA A 50 2.49 -33.61 38.63
N ILE A 51 1.38 -33.54 39.38
CA ILE A 51 0.28 -32.59 39.12
C ILE A 51 0.79 -31.15 39.18
N ARG A 52 1.56 -30.75 40.21
CA ARG A 52 2.11 -29.38 40.28
C ARG A 52 3.01 -29.03 39.10
N ARG A 53 3.84 -29.98 38.64
CA ARG A 53 4.68 -29.79 37.43
C ARG A 53 3.84 -29.70 36.17
N ILE A 54 2.76 -30.49 36.07
CA ILE A 54 1.82 -30.44 34.94
C ILE A 54 1.08 -29.11 34.95
N THR A 55 0.48 -28.69 36.07
CA THR A 55 -0.19 -27.39 36.22
C THR A 55 0.75 -26.23 35.90
N SER A 56 2.00 -26.26 36.37
CA SER A 56 2.99 -25.24 36.02
C SER A 56 3.30 -25.20 34.52
N LYS A 57 3.45 -26.36 33.86
CA LYS A 57 3.64 -26.43 32.40
C LYS A 57 2.40 -25.97 31.62
N VAL A 58 1.20 -26.33 32.08
CA VAL A 58 -0.06 -25.87 31.49
C VAL A 58 -0.17 -24.35 31.57
N ASN A 59 0.16 -23.75 32.72
CA ASN A 59 0.16 -22.30 32.85
C ASN A 59 1.20 -21.65 31.94
N GLN A 60 2.42 -22.20 31.83
CA GLN A 60 3.43 -21.70 30.88
C GLN A 60 2.98 -21.82 29.42
N LEU A 61 2.27 -22.90 29.07
CA LEU A 61 1.68 -23.06 27.73
C LEU A 61 0.54 -22.07 27.53
N GLN A 62 -0.29 -21.83 28.54
CA GLN A 62 -1.36 -20.84 28.49
C GLN A 62 -0.78 -19.43 28.28
N ASP A 63 0.30 -19.09 28.97
CA ASP A 63 0.98 -17.80 28.80
C ASP A 63 1.52 -17.65 27.38
N LYS A 64 2.14 -18.70 26.84
CA LYS A 64 2.59 -18.71 25.44
C LYS A 64 1.43 -18.57 24.46
N VAL A 65 0.32 -19.27 24.68
CA VAL A 65 -0.88 -19.15 23.86
C VAL A 65 -1.44 -17.74 23.92
N ASN A 66 -1.49 -17.13 25.10
CA ASN A 66 -1.97 -15.75 25.27
C ASN A 66 -1.04 -14.77 24.52
N SER A 67 0.28 -14.91 24.63
CA SER A 67 1.23 -14.10 23.87
C SER A 67 1.08 -14.28 22.36
N LEU A 68 0.93 -15.50 21.87
CA LEU A 68 0.70 -15.78 20.44
C LEU A 68 -0.63 -15.21 19.95
N THR A 69 -1.66 -15.21 20.81
CA THR A 69 -2.99 -14.67 20.50
C THR A 69 -2.96 -13.14 20.44
N GLN A 70 -2.11 -12.48 21.21
CA GLN A 70 -1.91 -11.04 21.12
C GLN A 70 -1.38 -10.62 19.74
N LEU A 71 -0.45 -11.40 19.17
CA LEU A 71 0.15 -11.16 17.85
C LEU A 71 -0.82 -11.34 16.66
N LEU A 72 -2.03 -11.85 16.91
CA LEU A 72 -3.08 -12.05 15.90
C LEU A 72 -4.22 -11.04 16.02
N ASN A 73 -4.30 -10.31 17.13
CA ASN A 73 -5.41 -9.39 17.43
C ASN A 73 -4.99 -7.91 17.33
N GLU A 74 -3.69 -7.63 17.31
CA GLU A 74 -3.17 -6.30 17.01
C GLU A 74 -3.14 -6.12 15.49
N ASN A 75 -3.53 -4.93 15.02
CA ASN A 75 -3.43 -4.58 13.60
C ASN A 75 -2.38 -3.48 13.46
N GLU A 76 -1.21 -3.84 12.96
CA GLU A 76 -0.05 -2.94 12.85
C GLU A 76 -0.24 -1.84 11.80
N CYS A 77 -1.22 -1.99 10.90
CA CYS A 77 -1.57 -0.96 9.92
C CYS A 77 -2.24 0.27 10.52
N ASN A 78 -2.77 0.21 11.75
CA ASN A 78 -3.38 1.37 12.43
C ASN A 78 -2.42 2.55 12.59
N SER A 79 -1.12 2.28 12.63
CA SER A 79 -0.04 3.26 12.72
C SER A 79 0.23 4.01 11.40
N ASN A 80 -0.39 3.59 10.30
CA ASN A 80 -0.07 4.02 8.93
C ASN A 80 1.44 3.96 8.61
N PRO A 81 2.06 2.77 8.70
CA PRO A 81 3.50 2.61 8.50
C PRO A 81 3.93 2.84 7.04
N CYS A 82 3.10 2.45 6.07
CA CYS A 82 3.41 2.58 4.64
C CYS A 82 3.35 4.04 4.17
N LYS A 83 4.41 4.51 3.52
CA LYS A 83 4.57 5.87 3.00
C LYS A 83 4.27 5.93 1.51
N ASN A 84 4.22 7.17 1.00
CA ASN A 84 4.14 7.48 -0.42
C ASN A 84 3.02 6.77 -1.21
N GLY A 85 1.89 6.53 -0.55
CA GLY A 85 0.72 5.87 -1.17
C GLY A 85 0.78 4.34 -1.17
N GLY A 86 1.69 3.72 -0.41
CA GLY A 86 1.72 2.27 -0.22
C GLY A 86 0.50 1.75 0.56
N THR A 87 0.00 0.58 0.15
CA THR A 87 -1.13 -0.09 0.81
C THR A 87 -0.62 -1.01 1.91
N CYS A 88 -1.10 -0.82 3.14
CA CYS A 88 -0.75 -1.67 4.28
C CYS A 88 -1.62 -2.92 4.33
N THR A 89 -0.99 -4.07 4.57
CA THR A 89 -1.67 -5.34 4.87
C THR A 89 -1.15 -5.88 6.19
N ASP A 90 -2.10 -6.13 7.08
CA ASP A 90 -1.85 -6.70 8.39
C ASP A 90 -1.43 -8.17 8.29
N THR A 91 -0.48 -8.61 9.11
CA THR A 91 0.06 -9.97 9.08
C THR A 91 0.33 -10.49 10.49
N TYR A 92 0.67 -11.77 10.61
CA TYR A 92 1.05 -12.32 11.91
C TYR A 92 2.27 -11.60 12.50
N ASN A 93 2.09 -10.88 13.61
CA ASN A 93 3.13 -10.13 14.31
C ASN A 93 3.82 -9.06 13.43
N GLY A 94 3.07 -8.33 12.60
CA GLY A 94 3.64 -7.26 11.78
C GLY A 94 2.78 -6.84 10.60
N PHE A 95 3.37 -6.09 9.68
CA PHE A 95 2.70 -5.60 8.48
C PHE A 95 3.55 -5.80 7.22
N ILE A 96 2.88 -5.81 6.08
CA ILE A 96 3.51 -5.74 4.75
C ILE A 96 2.98 -4.49 4.03
N CYS A 97 3.91 -3.69 3.49
CA CYS A 97 3.58 -2.58 2.62
C CYS A 97 3.68 -2.99 1.15
N ASN A 98 2.58 -2.86 0.42
CA ASN A 98 2.57 -2.97 -1.04
C ASN A 98 2.90 -1.61 -1.63
N CYS A 99 4.14 -1.44 -2.07
CA CYS A 99 4.62 -0.16 -2.59
C CYS A 99 4.17 0.10 -4.03
N PRO A 100 3.91 1.37 -4.37
CA PRO A 100 3.80 1.81 -5.76
C PRO A 100 5.11 1.56 -6.53
N SER A 101 5.05 1.49 -7.87
CA SER A 101 6.17 1.09 -8.73
C SER A 101 7.42 1.97 -8.68
N ASN A 102 7.32 3.14 -8.06
CA ASN A 102 8.35 4.18 -7.91
C ASN A 102 8.92 4.25 -6.48
N TRP A 103 8.44 3.43 -5.55
CA TRP A 103 8.93 3.39 -4.16
C TRP A 103 9.33 1.97 -3.76
N GLU A 104 10.30 1.89 -2.87
CA GLU A 104 10.82 0.64 -2.33
C GLU A 104 11.09 0.73 -0.82
N GLY A 105 11.53 -0.39 -0.25
CA GLY A 105 11.76 -0.54 1.17
C GLY A 105 10.56 -1.10 1.94
N PRO A 106 10.76 -1.52 3.21
CA PRO A 106 9.73 -2.15 4.02
C PRO A 106 8.50 -1.26 4.26
N THR A 107 8.69 0.06 4.20
CA THR A 107 7.67 1.09 4.43
C THR A 107 7.42 1.98 3.22
N CYS A 108 7.92 1.63 2.03
CA CYS A 108 7.80 2.45 0.81
C CYS A 108 8.33 3.88 0.97
N ASP A 109 9.36 4.06 1.79
CA ASP A 109 9.98 5.35 2.13
C ASP A 109 11.21 5.66 1.27
N SER A 110 11.71 4.68 0.53
CA SER A 110 12.88 4.82 -0.33
C SER A 110 12.46 5.01 -1.78
N ASP A 111 12.99 6.04 -2.43
CA ASP A 111 12.74 6.34 -3.84
C ASP A 111 13.53 5.36 -4.74
N ILE A 112 12.87 4.83 -5.77
CA ILE A 112 13.54 3.96 -6.74
C ILE A 112 14.34 4.82 -7.71
N ASN A 113 15.60 4.50 -7.93
CA ASN A 113 16.37 5.13 -9.00
C ASN A 113 16.01 4.52 -10.37
N GLU A 114 15.05 5.10 -11.09
CA GLU A 114 14.62 4.53 -12.37
C GLU A 114 15.70 4.61 -13.46
N CYS A 115 16.60 5.59 -13.38
CA CYS A 115 17.72 5.70 -14.31
C CYS A 115 18.66 4.48 -14.19
N ALA A 116 18.92 4.04 -12.97
CA ALA A 116 19.69 2.82 -12.73
C ALA A 116 18.88 1.56 -13.09
N ARG A 117 17.60 1.52 -12.72
CA ARG A 117 16.72 0.36 -12.92
C ARG A 117 16.51 0.02 -14.40
N TYR A 118 16.40 1.04 -15.25
CA TYR A 118 16.17 0.87 -16.68
C TYR A 118 17.43 1.04 -17.54
N ALA A 119 18.60 1.23 -16.93
CA ALA A 119 19.86 1.37 -17.65
C ALA A 119 20.11 0.16 -18.58
N GLY A 120 20.37 0.45 -19.86
CA GLY A 120 20.64 -0.59 -20.87
C GLY A 120 19.40 -1.38 -21.33
N THR A 121 18.20 -1.03 -20.86
CA THR A 121 16.94 -1.63 -21.32
C THR A 121 16.28 -0.75 -22.39
N SER A 122 15.28 -1.31 -23.08
CA SER A 122 14.45 -0.53 -24.01
C SER A 122 13.61 0.57 -23.32
N LEU A 123 13.40 0.47 -22.00
CA LEU A 123 12.71 1.47 -21.18
C LEU A 123 13.64 2.59 -20.67
N GLY A 124 14.96 2.44 -20.84
CA GLY A 124 15.95 3.43 -20.44
C GLY A 124 16.16 4.57 -21.44
N CYS A 125 17.10 5.47 -21.15
CA CYS A 125 17.50 6.53 -22.08
C CYS A 125 18.01 5.97 -23.41
N GLN A 126 17.38 6.40 -24.52
CA GLN A 126 17.82 6.11 -25.87
C GLN A 126 18.27 7.39 -26.59
N ASN A 127 18.97 7.24 -27.72
CA ASN A 127 19.32 8.34 -28.63
C ASN A 127 20.11 9.49 -27.98
N GLY A 128 20.98 9.19 -27.01
CA GLY A 128 21.82 10.19 -26.36
C GLY A 128 21.09 11.09 -25.35
N ALA A 129 19.88 10.71 -24.92
CA ALA A 129 19.22 11.35 -23.78
C ALA A 129 19.99 11.11 -22.47
N THR A 130 19.98 12.09 -21.58
CA THR A 130 20.49 11.99 -20.21
C THR A 130 19.31 11.77 -19.26
N CYS A 131 19.40 10.71 -18.44
CA CYS A 131 18.39 10.39 -17.44
C CYS A 131 18.61 11.20 -16.16
N ILE A 132 17.53 11.71 -15.59
CA ILE A 132 17.53 12.42 -14.31
C ILE A 132 16.49 11.77 -13.39
N ASN A 133 16.97 11.20 -12.27
CA ASN A 133 16.09 10.65 -11.24
C ASN A 133 15.42 11.78 -10.44
N THR A 134 14.15 11.61 -10.11
CA THR A 134 13.37 12.55 -9.31
C THR A 134 12.58 11.79 -8.24
N LEU A 135 12.11 12.46 -7.18
CA LEU A 135 11.32 11.77 -6.15
C LEU A 135 9.99 11.28 -6.74
N GLY A 136 9.80 9.97 -6.71
CA GLY A 136 8.65 9.28 -7.24
C GLY A 136 8.62 9.17 -8.77
N GLY A 137 9.74 9.34 -9.48
CA GLY A 137 9.79 9.16 -10.93
C GLY A 137 11.09 9.65 -11.57
N TYR A 138 11.09 9.81 -12.90
CA TYR A 138 12.30 10.22 -13.63
C TYR A 138 11.97 11.06 -14.85
N SER A 139 12.95 11.81 -15.31
CA SER A 139 12.85 12.66 -16.49
C SER A 139 14.06 12.50 -17.41
N PHE A 140 13.90 12.94 -18.65
CA PHE A 140 14.94 12.89 -19.67
C PHE A 140 15.27 14.28 -20.16
N THR A 141 16.56 14.56 -20.35
CA THR A 141 17.02 15.78 -21.00
C THR A 141 17.85 15.42 -22.23
N TYR A 142 17.66 16.16 -23.31
CA TYR A 142 18.45 16.02 -24.52
C TYR A 142 19.48 17.16 -24.58
N PRO A 143 20.70 16.90 -25.05
CA PRO A 143 21.63 17.99 -25.34
C PRO A 143 21.03 18.88 -26.43
N HIS A 144 20.74 20.13 -26.05
CA HIS A 144 20.28 21.19 -26.94
C HIS A 144 21.43 21.64 -27.85
N GLU A 145 21.90 20.80 -28.78
CA GLU A 145 22.82 21.26 -29.82
C GLU A 145 23.07 20.34 -31.02
N LYS A 146 22.31 19.26 -31.23
CA LYS A 146 22.37 18.53 -32.51
C LYS A 146 20.98 18.30 -33.06
N GLU A 147 20.77 18.84 -34.26
CA GLU A 147 19.61 18.68 -35.11
C GLU A 147 18.94 17.32 -34.89
N VAL A 148 17.78 17.33 -34.23
CA VAL A 148 16.98 16.13 -34.05
C VAL A 148 16.50 15.71 -35.44
N GLN A 149 17.14 14.69 -35.98
CA GLN A 149 16.62 13.95 -37.11
C GLN A 149 15.28 13.35 -36.64
N ARG A 150 14.17 13.91 -37.14
CA ARG A 150 12.82 13.40 -36.89
C ARG A 150 12.79 11.90 -37.18
N CYS A 151 12.72 11.08 -36.14
CA CYS A 151 12.30 9.69 -36.26
C CYS A 151 10.77 9.67 -36.14
N CYS A 152 10.07 9.58 -37.26
CA CYS A 152 8.70 9.09 -37.28
C CYS A 152 8.77 7.57 -37.11
N GLY A 153 8.52 7.09 -35.90
CA GLY A 153 8.27 5.68 -35.59
C GLY A 153 6.83 5.55 -35.13
N ASP A 154 6.07 4.73 -35.85
CA ASP A 154 4.66 4.48 -35.61
C ASP A 154 4.42 3.69 -34.32
N GLN A 155 3.27 3.99 -33.71
CA GLN A 155 2.49 3.21 -32.73
C GLN A 155 2.69 3.49 -31.22
N GLY A 156 1.77 4.29 -30.70
CA GLY A 156 0.97 3.95 -29.52
C GLY A 156 1.67 3.93 -28.16
N GLY A 157 1.71 5.08 -27.49
CA GLY A 157 2.01 5.17 -26.06
C GLY A 157 1.89 6.60 -25.54
N HIS A 158 0.84 6.86 -24.75
CA HIS A 158 0.54 8.18 -24.19
C HIS A 158 1.66 8.68 -23.26
N GLY A 159 2.48 9.62 -23.75
CA GLY A 159 3.28 10.53 -22.94
C GLY A 159 2.80 11.95 -23.18
N ILE A 160 1.90 12.45 -22.32
CA ILE A 160 1.33 13.79 -22.41
C ILE A 160 2.32 14.77 -21.77
N GLY A 161 3.30 15.26 -22.55
CA GLY A 161 4.03 16.49 -22.23
C GLY A 161 3.36 17.66 -22.94
N PRO A 162 3.24 18.86 -22.32
CA PRO A 162 2.62 19.99 -22.99
C PRO A 162 3.42 20.36 -24.24
N PRO A 163 2.78 20.66 -25.38
CA PRO A 163 3.49 21.21 -26.53
C PRO A 163 4.03 22.58 -26.11
N LEU A 164 5.36 22.72 -26.10
CA LEU A 164 5.98 24.03 -25.90
C LEU A 164 5.51 24.99 -27.00
N PRO A 165 5.31 26.28 -26.68
CA PRO A 165 4.72 27.23 -27.60
C PRO A 165 5.66 27.48 -28.77
N ILE A 166 5.10 27.44 -29.98
CA ILE A 166 5.73 27.89 -31.21
C ILE A 166 6.01 29.39 -31.04
N GLN A 167 7.16 29.75 -30.48
CA GLN A 167 7.61 31.13 -30.52
C GLN A 167 8.08 31.44 -31.94
N ARG A 168 7.33 32.36 -32.56
CA ARG A 168 7.54 32.99 -33.87
C ARG A 168 9.01 32.98 -34.30
N LEU A 169 9.32 32.15 -35.30
CA LEU A 169 10.49 32.39 -36.13
C LEU A 169 10.27 33.73 -36.84
N GLY A 170 11.11 34.71 -36.50
CA GLY A 170 11.19 35.97 -37.21
C GLY A 170 11.44 35.76 -38.71
N ASN A 171 10.96 36.72 -39.50
CA ASN A 171 11.05 36.76 -40.96
C ASN A 171 12.43 36.34 -41.48
N PHE A 172 12.53 35.14 -42.05
CA PHE A 172 13.64 34.78 -42.94
C PHE A 172 13.13 34.69 -44.38
N SER A 173 13.72 35.56 -45.20
CA SER A 173 13.45 35.70 -46.63
C SER A 173 13.79 34.40 -47.37
N SER A 174 12.83 33.93 -48.18
CA SER A 174 12.94 32.78 -49.07
C SER A 174 14.23 32.81 -49.89
N LYS A 175 15.08 31.78 -49.77
CA LYS A 175 16.07 31.45 -50.81
C LYS A 175 16.44 29.96 -50.82
N THR A 176 15.99 29.32 -51.90
CA THR A 176 16.50 28.11 -52.57
C THR A 176 16.53 26.81 -51.77
N ILE A 177 15.42 26.06 -51.86
CA ILE A 177 15.29 24.66 -51.44
C ILE A 177 16.08 23.78 -52.42
N ARG A 178 17.18 23.15 -51.99
CA ARG A 178 17.76 22.00 -52.70
C ARG A 178 17.27 20.72 -52.04
N THR A 179 16.54 19.92 -52.80
CA THR A 179 16.02 18.63 -52.35
C THR A 179 16.84 17.51 -52.95
N SER A 180 17.56 16.77 -52.12
CA SER A 180 18.25 15.55 -52.55
C SER A 180 17.37 14.34 -52.21
N LYS A 181 17.01 13.55 -53.22
CA LYS A 181 16.17 12.36 -53.10
C LYS A 181 17.02 11.21 -52.53
N LEU A 182 16.79 10.80 -51.29
CA LEU A 182 17.38 9.58 -50.73
C LEU A 182 16.48 8.39 -51.07
N HIS A 183 17.07 7.34 -51.67
CA HIS A 183 16.37 6.06 -51.85
C HIS A 183 16.44 5.26 -50.54
N CYS A 184 15.30 5.15 -49.86
CA CYS A 184 15.07 4.10 -48.87
C CYS A 184 14.37 2.94 -49.59
N GLY A 185 14.85 1.71 -49.41
CA GLY A 185 14.18 0.53 -49.95
C GLY A 185 12.80 0.37 -49.32
N GLY A 186 11.75 0.41 -50.13
CA GLY A 186 10.34 0.35 -49.69
C GLY A 186 9.62 1.68 -49.92
N ALA A 187 8.36 1.62 -50.37
CA ALA A 187 7.61 2.68 -51.06
C ALA A 187 7.22 3.94 -50.25
N ALA A 188 8.16 4.58 -49.54
CA ALA A 188 7.97 5.88 -48.91
C ALA A 188 9.13 6.83 -49.27
N SER A 189 8.79 7.95 -49.92
CA SER A 189 9.76 8.99 -50.29
C SER A 189 10.08 9.88 -49.08
N CYS A 190 11.26 9.72 -48.48
CA CYS A 190 11.75 10.66 -47.45
C CYS A 190 12.47 11.85 -48.11
N TRP A 191 12.11 13.08 -47.70
CA TRP A 191 12.79 14.31 -48.12
C TRP A 191 13.66 14.85 -46.98
N LYS A 192 14.94 15.07 -47.25
CA LYS A 192 15.89 15.69 -46.30
C LYS A 192 15.88 17.20 -46.53
N MET A 193 15.42 17.99 -45.55
CA MET A 193 15.66 19.44 -45.52
C MET A 193 17.05 19.67 -44.92
N ILE A 194 17.99 20.13 -45.74
CA ILE A 194 19.30 20.59 -45.26
C ILE A 194 19.20 22.11 -45.10
N LEU A 195 18.95 22.59 -43.89
CA LEU A 195 19.22 23.98 -43.54
C LEU A 195 20.70 24.06 -43.18
N GLY A 196 21.55 24.28 -44.18
CA GLY A 196 22.96 24.55 -43.94
C GLY A 196 23.12 25.93 -43.30
N CYS A 197 23.30 25.99 -41.98
CA CYS A 197 23.91 27.17 -41.37
C CYS A 197 25.37 27.22 -41.79
N LYS A 198 25.69 28.10 -42.74
CA LYS A 198 27.08 28.53 -42.96
C LYS A 198 27.44 29.44 -41.80
N SER A 199 28.38 29.02 -40.97
CA SER A 199 29.15 29.95 -40.14
C SER A 199 29.90 30.89 -41.07
N SER A 200 29.65 32.19 -40.92
CA SER A 200 30.49 33.24 -41.48
C SER A 200 30.83 34.20 -40.34
N ILE A 201 32.13 34.49 -40.25
CA ILE A 201 32.87 35.45 -39.42
C ILE A 201 32.00 36.57 -38.81
#